data_AF-A0ABD6MDI7-F1
#
_entry.id   AF-A0ABD6MDI7-F1
#
_cell.length_a   1.000
_cell.length_b   1.000
_cell.length_c   1.000
_cell.angle_alpha   90.00
_cell.angle_beta   90.00
_cell.angle_gamma   90.00
#
_symmetry.space_group_name_H-M   'P 1'
#
loop_
_entity.id
_entity.type
_entity.pdbx_description
1 polymer ?
#
loop_
_entity_poly.entity_id
_entity_poly.type
_entity_poly.pdbx_seq_one_letter_code
_entity_poly.pdbx_strand_id
1 'polypeptide(L)'
;MQGRWWSWAASEPDGTNPVVDRDGSLCGRNQPRDVWFLAGTFGGQVKRDCRIPHGRPIAVPVINSFGDRERCADFMDDARGTVVLDGEPVEPEVHEGDAIVIEGAPDNPVTGEEGTFTATGCGLWVQIPPLAPGTHSLAFRGQSGGFSVGVDYALTVAAP
;
A
#
# COMPACT_ATOMS: atom_id res chain seq x y z
N MET A 1 -9.77 -6.57 -1.69
CA MET A 1 -8.61 -5.75 -2.10
C MET A 1 -7.45 -5.94 -1.11
N GLN A 2 -7.64 -5.71 0.19
CA GLN A 2 -6.60 -5.80 1.23
C GLN A 2 -5.68 -7.05 1.16
N GLY A 3 -6.25 -8.26 1.14
CA GLY A 3 -5.44 -9.50 1.11
C GLY A 3 -4.50 -9.58 -0.10
N ARG A 4 -4.91 -9.07 -1.27
CA ARG A 4 -4.05 -9.02 -2.46
C ARG A 4 -2.89 -8.06 -2.30
N TRP A 5 -3.12 -6.90 -1.66
CA TRP A 5 -2.05 -5.95 -1.37
C TRP A 5 -1.08 -6.56 -0.34
N TRP A 6 -1.58 -7.19 0.72
CA TRP A 6 -0.74 -7.85 1.73
C TRP A 6 0.12 -8.96 1.13
N SER A 7 -0.43 -9.81 0.27
CA SER A 7 0.36 -10.83 -0.45
C SER A 7 1.41 -10.19 -1.36
N TRP A 8 1.06 -9.14 -2.10
CA TRP A 8 2.04 -8.43 -2.94
C TRP A 8 3.16 -7.80 -2.11
N ALA A 9 2.81 -7.11 -1.02
CA ALA A 9 3.78 -6.49 -0.13
C ALA A 9 4.70 -7.54 0.52
N ALA A 10 4.18 -8.74 0.83
CA ALA A 10 4.93 -9.86 1.37
C ALA A 10 5.63 -10.73 0.31
N SER A 11 5.58 -10.37 -0.98
CA SER A 11 6.06 -11.24 -2.08
C SER A 11 7.57 -11.19 -2.33
N GLU A 12 8.30 -10.34 -1.63
CA GLU A 12 9.73 -10.10 -1.84
C GLU A 12 10.48 -10.11 -0.50
N PRO A 13 11.69 -10.68 -0.44
CA PRO A 13 12.58 -10.57 0.72
C PRO A 13 13.08 -9.13 0.88
N ASP A 14 13.66 -8.82 2.04
CA ASP A 14 14.08 -7.46 2.44
C ASP A 14 14.82 -6.68 1.32
N GLY A 15 15.87 -7.26 0.71
CA GLY A 15 16.69 -6.57 -0.29
C GLY A 15 15.98 -6.16 -1.59
N THR A 16 14.78 -6.68 -1.87
CA THR A 16 13.98 -6.37 -3.07
C THR A 16 12.54 -5.95 -2.75
N ASN A 17 12.22 -5.72 -1.46
CA ASN A 17 10.86 -5.47 -1.04
C ASN A 17 10.39 -4.02 -1.35
N PRO A 18 9.25 -3.84 -2.06
CA PRO A 18 8.72 -2.50 -2.38
C PRO A 18 8.37 -1.62 -1.17
N VAL A 19 8.16 -2.21 0.01
CA VAL A 19 7.82 -1.46 1.24
C VAL A 19 9.08 -0.91 1.92
N VAL A 20 10.21 -1.63 1.89
CA VAL A 20 11.49 -1.13 2.42
C VAL A 20 12.14 -0.10 1.49
N ASP A 21 11.81 -0.19 0.20
CA ASP A 21 12.32 0.68 -0.85
C ASP A 21 12.09 2.16 -0.50
N ARG A 22 13.16 2.95 -0.46
CA ARG A 22 13.09 4.37 -0.08
C ARG A 22 12.93 5.30 -1.28
N ASP A 23 13.26 4.85 -2.49
CA ASP A 23 13.30 5.70 -3.69
C ASP A 23 12.27 5.33 -4.75
N GLY A 24 11.61 4.17 -4.63
CA GLY A 24 10.52 3.76 -5.53
C GLY A 24 10.98 2.93 -6.74
N SER A 25 12.29 2.71 -6.90
CA SER A 25 12.86 1.90 -7.99
C SER A 25 12.36 0.46 -8.04
N LEU A 26 11.85 -0.07 -6.91
CA LEU A 26 11.32 -1.43 -6.77
C LEU A 26 9.79 -1.49 -6.89
N CYS A 27 9.10 -0.38 -7.14
CA CYS A 27 7.63 -0.35 -7.16
C CYS A 27 6.97 -1.30 -8.18
N GLY A 28 7.72 -1.75 -9.21
CA GLY A 28 7.24 -2.69 -10.22
C GLY A 28 7.43 -4.18 -9.89
N ARG A 29 8.07 -4.51 -8.75
CA ARG A 29 8.33 -5.90 -8.35
C ARG A 29 7.03 -6.64 -8.07
N ASN A 30 6.91 -7.84 -8.63
CA ASN A 30 5.80 -8.80 -8.46
C ASN A 30 4.38 -8.23 -8.54
N GLN A 31 4.19 -7.16 -9.31
CA GLN A 31 2.88 -6.53 -9.47
C GLN A 31 1.90 -7.45 -10.22
N PRO A 32 0.66 -7.60 -9.75
CA PRO A 32 -0.38 -8.33 -10.49
C PRO A 32 -0.76 -7.59 -11.78
N ARG A 33 -1.36 -8.29 -12.74
CA ARG A 33 -1.61 -7.72 -14.09
C ARG A 33 -2.79 -6.75 -14.17
N ASP A 34 -3.71 -6.77 -13.22
CA ASP A 34 -5.00 -6.09 -13.25
C ASP A 34 -5.09 -4.87 -12.32
N VAL A 35 -4.13 -4.71 -11.41
CA VAL A 35 -4.04 -3.58 -10.47
C VAL A 35 -2.57 -3.24 -10.25
N TRP A 36 -2.27 -1.99 -9.90
CA TRP A 36 -0.95 -1.56 -9.47
C TRP A 36 -0.99 -1.15 -8.01
N PHE A 37 -0.30 -1.88 -7.15
CA PHE A 37 -0.23 -1.55 -5.74
C PHE A 37 0.88 -0.54 -5.47
N LEU A 38 0.61 0.48 -4.67
CA LEU A 38 1.68 1.33 -4.13
C LEU A 38 1.91 0.96 -2.67
N ALA A 39 3.18 1.06 -2.25
CA ALA A 39 3.58 0.69 -0.90
C ALA A 39 3.42 1.88 0.06
N GLY A 40 3.02 1.60 1.29
CA GLY A 40 3.26 2.49 2.43
C GLY A 40 4.72 2.44 2.90
N THR A 41 4.95 2.66 4.18
CA THR A 41 6.27 2.50 4.81
C THR A 41 6.11 1.72 6.12
N PHE A 42 7.23 1.26 6.68
CA PHE A 42 7.28 0.76 8.07
C PHE A 42 7.26 1.88 9.12
N GLY A 43 6.89 3.10 8.72
CA GLY A 43 6.91 4.29 9.54
C GLY A 43 7.71 5.43 8.90
N GLY A 44 7.42 6.66 9.33
CA GLY A 44 8.11 7.86 8.85
C GLY A 44 7.71 8.24 7.42
N GLN A 45 8.53 9.10 6.79
CA GLN A 45 8.23 9.70 5.50
C GLN A 45 9.30 9.39 4.45
N VAL A 46 8.86 9.05 3.23
CA VAL A 46 9.74 8.85 2.07
C VAL A 46 9.19 9.56 0.83
N LYS A 47 10.07 9.80 -0.15
CA LYS A 47 9.70 10.27 -1.49
C LYS A 47 10.11 9.20 -2.50
N ARG A 48 9.20 8.82 -3.39
CA ARG A 48 9.40 7.70 -4.32
C ARG A 48 9.08 8.10 -5.75
N ASP A 49 9.96 7.77 -6.66
CA ASP A 49 9.76 7.86 -8.11
C ASP A 49 9.36 6.49 -8.63
N CYS A 50 8.16 6.36 -9.21
CA CYS A 50 7.64 5.07 -9.66
C CYS A 50 7.11 5.14 -11.09
N ARG A 51 7.48 4.16 -11.92
CA ARG A 51 6.96 3.99 -13.28
C ARG A 51 5.87 2.93 -13.29
N ILE A 52 4.70 3.29 -13.81
CA ILE A 52 3.52 2.41 -13.85
C ILE A 52 3.03 2.32 -15.30
N PRO A 53 2.50 1.19 -15.79
CA PRO A 53 1.95 1.18 -17.14
C PRO A 53 0.58 1.87 -17.17
N HIS A 54 0.19 2.27 -18.37
CA HIS A 54 -1.15 2.77 -18.62
C HIS A 54 -2.21 1.71 -18.31
N GLY A 55 -3.44 2.17 -18.05
CA GLY A 55 -4.63 1.30 -18.04
C GLY A 55 -4.82 0.45 -16.78
N ARG A 56 -3.91 0.52 -15.79
CA ARG A 56 -4.09 -0.18 -14.51
C ARG A 56 -4.62 0.74 -13.42
N PRO A 57 -5.70 0.35 -12.70
CA PRO A 57 -6.10 1.04 -11.49
C PRO A 57 -5.03 0.90 -10.42
N ILE A 58 -4.96 1.89 -9.53
CA ILE A 58 -3.98 1.95 -8.44
C ILE A 58 -4.69 1.67 -7.12
N ALA A 59 -4.08 0.88 -6.23
CA ALA A 59 -4.57 0.71 -4.86
C ALA A 59 -3.47 0.99 -3.83
N VAL A 60 -3.82 1.75 -2.79
CA VAL A 60 -2.86 2.33 -1.84
C VAL A 60 -3.37 2.19 -0.41
N PRO A 61 -2.56 1.67 0.54
CA PRO A 61 -2.87 1.76 1.95
C PRO A 61 -2.47 3.14 2.46
N VAL A 62 -3.46 3.97 2.74
CA VAL A 62 -3.22 5.26 3.39
C VAL A 62 -2.63 5.02 4.78
N ILE A 63 -3.21 4.03 5.48
CA ILE A 63 -2.68 3.38 6.67
C ILE A 63 -3.41 2.06 6.85
N ASN A 64 -2.72 1.00 7.26
CA ASN A 64 -3.31 -0.32 7.41
C ASN A 64 -2.59 -1.15 8.49
N SER A 65 -3.27 -2.19 8.93
CA SER A 65 -2.77 -3.18 9.87
C SER A 65 -3.35 -4.56 9.55
N PHE A 66 -2.76 -5.59 10.13
CA PHE A 66 -3.27 -6.96 10.08
C PHE A 66 -3.03 -7.66 11.43
N GLY A 67 -3.82 -8.69 11.71
CA GLY A 67 -3.72 -9.51 12.92
C GLY A 67 -5.02 -10.20 13.26
N ASP A 68 -5.40 -10.23 14.53
CA ASP A 68 -6.75 -10.62 14.95
C ASP A 68 -7.72 -9.44 14.87
N ARG A 69 -8.99 -9.70 15.20
CA ARG A 69 -10.05 -8.68 15.16
C ARG A 69 -9.88 -7.59 16.21
N GLU A 70 -9.34 -7.93 17.38
CA GLU A 70 -9.13 -6.98 18.49
C GLU A 70 -8.06 -5.97 18.09
N ARG A 71 -6.93 -6.45 17.58
CA ARG A 71 -5.87 -5.59 17.04
C ARG A 71 -6.38 -4.66 15.93
N CYS A 72 -7.28 -5.14 15.08
CA CYS A 72 -7.84 -4.31 14.04
C CYS A 72 -8.80 -3.24 14.57
N ALA A 73 -9.65 -3.60 15.55
CA ALA A 73 -10.51 -2.63 16.23
C ALA A 73 -9.67 -1.53 16.91
N ASP A 74 -8.68 -1.92 17.72
CA ASP A 74 -7.79 -0.98 18.41
C ASP A 74 -7.03 -0.06 17.42
N PHE A 75 -6.59 -0.62 16.29
CA PHE A 75 -5.90 0.16 15.27
C PHE A 75 -6.83 1.17 14.59
N MET A 76 -8.07 0.78 14.33
CA MET A 76 -9.04 1.62 13.63
C MET A 76 -9.62 2.73 14.52
N ASP A 77 -9.65 2.55 15.85
CA ASP A 77 -10.10 3.57 16.80
C ASP A 77 -9.37 4.92 16.64
N ASP A 78 -8.06 4.87 16.33
CA ASP A 78 -7.21 6.05 16.13
C ASP A 78 -6.87 6.33 14.65
N ALA A 79 -7.33 5.48 13.72
CA ALA A 79 -6.90 5.54 12.33
C ALA A 79 -7.42 6.80 11.63
N ARG A 80 -6.48 7.58 11.09
CA ARG A 80 -6.75 8.76 10.27
C ARG A 80 -5.78 8.86 9.12
N GLY A 81 -6.20 9.46 8.03
CA GLY A 81 -5.34 9.63 6.86
C GLY A 81 -5.88 10.61 5.84
N THR A 82 -4.98 11.10 5.00
CA THR A 82 -5.27 12.02 3.90
C THR A 82 -4.56 11.56 2.65
N VAL A 83 -5.21 11.71 1.49
CA VAL A 83 -4.62 11.44 0.18
C VAL A 83 -4.88 12.63 -0.73
N VAL A 84 -3.85 13.01 -1.49
CA VAL A 84 -3.92 14.08 -2.49
C VAL A 84 -3.33 13.54 -3.80
N LEU A 85 -4.14 13.52 -4.85
CA LEU A 85 -3.76 13.16 -6.21
C LEU A 85 -3.81 14.41 -7.08
N ASP A 86 -2.67 14.81 -7.65
CA ASP A 86 -2.54 15.98 -8.53
C ASP A 86 -3.12 17.28 -7.93
N GLY A 87 -2.99 17.42 -6.61
CA GLY A 87 -3.51 18.57 -5.85
C GLY A 87 -4.95 18.41 -5.35
N GLU A 88 -5.68 17.40 -5.82
CA GLU A 88 -7.07 17.14 -5.43
C GLU A 88 -7.15 16.09 -4.32
N PRO A 89 -7.96 16.32 -3.26
CA PRO A 89 -8.14 15.35 -2.19
C PRO A 89 -8.88 14.10 -2.70
N VAL A 90 -8.44 12.92 -2.25
CA VAL A 90 -9.12 11.64 -2.49
C VAL A 90 -9.55 11.07 -1.15
N GLU A 91 -10.84 10.77 -1.00
CA GLU A 91 -11.40 10.23 0.24
C GLU A 91 -11.03 8.74 0.40
N PRO A 92 -10.42 8.35 1.53
CA PRO A 92 -10.13 6.94 1.80
C PRO A 92 -11.37 6.14 2.16
N GLU A 93 -11.46 4.92 1.64
CA GLU A 93 -12.40 3.89 2.07
C GLU A 93 -11.94 3.28 3.40
N VAL A 94 -12.86 3.18 4.35
CA VAL A 94 -12.63 2.58 5.68
C VAL A 94 -12.88 1.07 5.61
N HIS A 95 -11.90 0.29 6.07
CA HIS A 95 -12.02 -1.14 6.28
C HIS A 95 -11.79 -1.47 7.77
N GLU A 96 -12.87 -1.72 8.51
CA GLU A 96 -12.83 -1.98 9.95
C GLU A 96 -12.10 -3.27 10.32
N GLY A 97 -12.23 -4.30 9.48
CA GLY A 97 -11.66 -5.62 9.77
C GLY A 97 -12.28 -6.71 8.91
N ASP A 98 -11.63 -7.03 7.79
CA ASP A 98 -12.04 -8.09 6.88
C ASP A 98 -11.15 -9.32 7.03
N ALA A 99 -11.73 -10.53 6.92
CA ALA A 99 -10.91 -11.73 6.78
C ALA A 99 -10.14 -11.69 5.46
N ILE A 100 -8.82 -11.85 5.53
CA ILE A 100 -7.91 -11.83 4.39
C ILE A 100 -7.05 -13.08 4.37
N VAL A 101 -6.75 -13.56 3.17
CA VAL A 101 -5.74 -14.59 2.93
C VAL A 101 -4.49 -13.89 2.43
N ILE A 102 -3.35 -14.19 3.04
CA ILE A 102 -2.04 -13.64 2.70
C ILE A 102 -1.14 -14.78 2.25
N GLU A 103 -0.36 -14.53 1.20
CA GLU A 103 0.71 -15.40 0.73
C GLU A 103 2.04 -14.65 0.88
N GLY A 104 2.90 -15.12 1.77
CA GLY A 104 4.20 -14.53 2.06
C GLY A 104 5.36 -15.32 1.45
N ALA A 105 6.33 -14.62 0.87
CA ALA A 105 7.59 -15.20 0.44
C ALA A 105 8.52 -15.45 1.64
N PRO A 106 9.53 -16.34 1.51
CA PRO A 106 10.59 -16.47 2.51
C PRO A 106 11.25 -15.12 2.82
N ASP A 107 11.58 -14.87 4.09
CA ASP A 107 12.28 -13.68 4.57
C ASP A 107 11.61 -12.32 4.22
N ASN A 108 10.29 -12.32 4.00
CA ASN A 108 9.56 -11.09 3.73
C ASN A 108 9.49 -10.20 5.00
N PRO A 109 9.87 -8.90 4.91
CA PRO A 109 9.88 -8.01 6.08
C PRO A 109 8.48 -7.53 6.48
N VAL A 110 7.46 -7.75 5.64
CA VAL A 110 6.12 -7.19 5.82
C VAL A 110 5.30 -7.98 6.84
N THR A 111 5.37 -9.31 6.78
CA THR A 111 4.63 -10.20 7.68
C THR A 111 5.56 -11.07 8.52
N GLY A 112 6.77 -11.34 8.05
CA GLY A 112 7.70 -12.28 8.68
C GLY A 112 7.27 -13.75 8.61
N GLU A 113 6.16 -14.04 7.92
CA GLU A 113 5.58 -15.39 7.79
C GLU A 113 5.63 -15.84 6.33
N GLU A 114 6.17 -17.03 6.07
CA GLU A 114 6.20 -17.68 4.76
C GLU A 114 4.96 -18.57 4.58
N GLY A 115 4.47 -18.64 3.34
CA GLY A 115 3.37 -19.52 2.96
C GLY A 115 2.02 -18.82 3.04
N THR A 116 0.95 -19.61 3.04
CA THR A 116 -0.42 -19.10 3.01
C THR A 116 -1.07 -19.18 4.39
N PHE A 117 -1.56 -18.04 4.88
CA PHE A 117 -2.26 -17.95 6.15
C PHE A 117 -3.43 -16.97 6.08
N THR A 118 -4.30 -16.99 7.09
CA THR A 118 -5.46 -16.11 7.20
C THR A 118 -5.28 -15.15 8.37
N ALA A 119 -5.65 -13.90 8.16
CA ALA A 119 -5.65 -12.85 9.18
C ALA A 119 -6.90 -11.97 9.05
N THR A 120 -7.09 -11.06 9.99
CA THR A 120 -7.98 -9.90 9.84
C THR A 120 -7.14 -8.72 9.35
N GLY A 121 -7.55 -8.08 8.25
CA GLY A 121 -6.94 -6.88 7.72
C GLY A 121 -7.86 -5.67 7.86
N CYS A 122 -7.29 -4.53 8.22
CA CYS A 122 -8.02 -3.28 8.42
C CYS A 122 -7.17 -2.09 7.95
N GLY A 123 -7.82 -0.96 7.72
CA GLY A 123 -7.15 0.27 7.37
C GLY A 123 -7.99 1.25 6.57
N LEU A 124 -7.35 2.35 6.22
CA LEU A 124 -7.83 3.34 5.26
C LEU A 124 -7.16 3.10 3.92
N TRP A 125 -7.95 2.97 2.86
CA TRP A 125 -7.47 2.60 1.55
C TRP A 125 -8.00 3.52 0.47
N VAL A 126 -7.23 3.72 -0.59
CA VAL A 126 -7.71 4.42 -1.78
C VAL A 126 -7.55 3.52 -2.99
N GLN A 127 -8.60 3.47 -3.82
CA GLN A 127 -8.58 2.91 -5.16
C GLN A 127 -8.72 4.04 -6.17
N ILE A 128 -7.72 4.19 -7.03
CA ILE A 128 -7.68 5.24 -8.06
C ILE A 128 -7.93 4.56 -9.41
N PRO A 129 -8.85 5.08 -10.25
CA PRO A 129 -8.97 4.66 -11.63
C PRO A 129 -7.64 4.77 -12.38
N PRO A 130 -7.47 4.07 -13.52
CA PRO A 130 -6.27 4.21 -14.34
C PRO A 130 -5.95 5.68 -14.64
N LEU A 131 -4.74 6.10 -14.28
CA LEU A 131 -4.26 7.44 -14.59
C LEU A 131 -3.98 7.59 -16.08
N ALA A 132 -4.11 8.82 -16.59
CA ALA A 132 -3.72 9.13 -17.96
C ALA A 132 -2.20 8.96 -18.15
N PRO A 133 -1.71 8.73 -19.39
CA PRO A 133 -0.28 8.77 -19.67
C PRO A 133 0.33 10.13 -19.29
N GLY A 134 1.48 10.13 -18.61
CA GLY A 134 2.12 11.37 -18.15
C GLY A 134 2.68 11.29 -16.72
N THR A 135 2.92 12.46 -16.14
CA THR A 135 3.44 12.60 -14.78
C THR A 135 2.30 12.98 -13.83
N HIS A 136 2.23 12.28 -12.70
CA HIS A 136 1.24 12.51 -11.65
C HIS A 136 1.94 12.58 -10.29
N SER A 137 1.34 13.32 -9.37
CA SER A 137 1.77 13.40 -7.97
C SER A 137 0.72 12.74 -7.09
N LEU A 138 1.17 11.85 -6.21
CA LEU A 138 0.31 11.23 -5.21
C LEU A 138 0.97 11.34 -3.84
N ALA A 139 0.37 12.07 -2.94
CA ALA A 139 0.82 12.18 -1.56
C ALA A 139 -0.21 11.55 -0.64
N PHE A 140 0.23 10.69 0.27
CA PHE A 140 -0.63 10.20 1.35
C PHE A 140 0.06 10.22 2.69
N ARG A 141 -0.73 10.43 3.74
CA ARG A 141 -0.33 10.46 5.14
C ARG A 141 -1.31 9.64 5.94
N GLY A 142 -0.79 8.85 6.87
CA GLY A 142 -1.60 7.98 7.71
C GLY A 142 -1.06 7.97 9.14
N GLN A 143 -1.96 7.87 10.11
CA GLN A 143 -1.62 7.76 11.53
C GLN A 143 -2.64 6.91 12.28
N SER A 144 -2.16 6.06 13.19
CA SER A 144 -2.94 5.35 14.19
C SER A 144 -2.07 5.16 15.43
N GLY A 145 -2.56 5.62 16.59
CA GLY A 145 -1.77 5.71 17.82
C GLY A 145 -0.40 6.40 17.60
N GLY A 146 0.67 5.71 18.00
CA GLY A 146 2.06 6.17 17.82
C GLY A 146 2.66 5.90 16.43
N PHE A 147 1.96 5.17 15.56
CA PHE A 147 2.44 4.81 14.23
C PHE A 147 2.01 5.86 13.19
N SER A 148 2.93 6.27 12.33
CA SER A 148 2.62 7.18 11.23
C SER A 148 3.43 6.85 9.98
N VAL A 149 2.79 7.02 8.82
CA VAL A 149 3.37 6.82 7.49
C VAL A 149 3.16 8.06 6.63
N GLY A 150 4.11 8.32 5.75
CA GLY A 150 3.97 9.33 4.72
C GLY A 150 4.73 8.96 3.46
N VAL A 151 4.08 9.08 2.31
CA VAL A 151 4.74 8.88 1.03
C VAL A 151 4.35 9.98 0.07
N ASP A 152 5.35 10.54 -0.59
CA ASP A 152 5.19 11.42 -1.74
C ASP A 152 5.66 10.66 -2.98
N TYR A 153 4.72 10.20 -3.80
CA TYR A 153 4.99 9.53 -5.06
C TYR A 153 5.02 10.52 -6.22
N ALA A 154 6.09 10.48 -7.00
CA ALA A 154 6.13 10.96 -8.37
C ALA A 154 5.89 9.77 -9.30
N LEU A 155 4.71 9.73 -9.92
CA LEU A 155 4.28 8.65 -10.78
C LEU A 155 4.52 9.03 -12.24
N THR A 156 5.14 8.14 -13.00
CA THR A 156 5.23 8.25 -14.46
C THR A 156 4.44 7.13 -15.10
N VAL A 157 3.33 7.47 -15.74
CA VAL A 157 2.45 6.54 -16.45
C VAL A 157 2.95 6.41 -17.88
N ALA A 158 3.25 5.18 -18.29
CA ALA A 158 3.70 4.89 -19.66
C ALA A 158 2.63 5.25 -20.70
N ALA A 159 3.05 5.43 -21.96
CA ALA A 159 2.13 5.56 -23.08
C ALA A 159 1.33 4.24 -23.33
N PRO A 160 0.20 4.32 -24.05
CA PRO A 160 -0.56 3.16 -24.51
C PRO A 160 0.27 2.13 -25.28
#